data_AF-A0AAX0WZA3-F1
#
_entry.id   AF-A0AAX0WZA3-F1
#
_cell.length_a   1.000
_cell.length_b   1.000
_cell.length_c   1.000
_cell.angle_alpha   90.00
_cell.angle_beta   90.00
_cell.angle_gamma   90.00
#
_symmetry.space_group_name_H-M   'P 1'
#
loop_
_entity.id
_entity.type
_entity.pdbx_description
1 polymer ?
#
loop_
_entity_poly.entity_id
_entity_poly.type
_entity_poly.pdbx_seq_one_letter_code
_entity_poly.pdbx_strand_id
1 'polypeptide(L)' 'MIYLYPGYKQKDNGLILSLLIQPGAKCNQVVGAVGGELKIKIAAPSIEDKANMELVRYLSVLFKVPKSQI' A
#
# COMPACT_ATOMS: atom_id res chain seq x y z
N MET A 1 2.62 10.46 -26.37
CA MET A 1 2.67 10.74 -24.93
C MET A 1 2.17 9.50 -24.21
N ILE A 2 3.07 8.70 -23.64
CA ILE A 2 2.68 7.53 -22.84
C ILE A 2 2.51 8.05 -21.41
N TYR A 3 1.28 8.05 -20.91
CA TYR A 3 1.02 8.39 -19.51
C TYR A 3 1.51 7.22 -18.64
N LEU A 4 2.75 7.29 -18.17
CA LEU A 4 3.19 6.53 -17.01
C LEU A 4 2.36 7.07 -15.84
N TYR A 5 1.28 6.39 -15.49
CA TYR A 5 0.54 6.71 -14.27
C TYR A 5 1.52 6.53 -13.10
N PRO A 6 1.87 7.58 -12.36
CA PRO A 6 2.59 7.38 -11.11
C PRO A 6 1.70 6.50 -10.24
N GLY A 7 2.28 5.60 -9.44
CA GLY A 7 1.58 4.72 -8.50
C GLY A 7 0.83 5.46 -7.39
N TYR A 8 0.58 6.75 -7.58
CA TYR A 8 -0.26 7.61 -6.76
C TYR A 8 -0.93 8.69 -7.61
N LYS A 9 -2.08 9.19 -7.14
CA LYS A 9 -2.75 10.39 -7.66
C LYS A 9 -3.11 11.28 -6.49
N GLN A 10 -2.82 12.58 -6.59
CA GLN A 10 -3.31 13.53 -5.60
C GLN A 10 -4.81 13.75 -5.82
N LYS A 11 -5.58 13.73 -4.73
CA LYS A 11 -7.00 14.04 -4.75
C LYS A 11 -7.31 14.92 -3.54
N ASP A 12 -7.76 16.13 -3.80
CA ASP A 12 -8.08 17.13 -2.79
C ASP A 12 -6.93 17.28 -1.77
N ASN A 13 -7.17 16.89 -0.51
CA ASN A 13 -6.20 16.95 0.58
C ASN A 13 -5.58 15.57 0.90
N GLY A 14 -5.51 14.67 -0.07
CA GLY A 14 -5.02 13.31 0.10
C GLY A 14 -4.36 12.70 -1.13
N LEU A 15 -3.96 11.44 -0.99
CA LEU A 15 -3.31 10.65 -2.04
C LEU A 15 -4.09 9.35 -2.24
N ILE A 16 -4.41 9.03 -3.49
CA ILE A 16 -4.84 7.70 -3.90
C ILE A 16 -3.58 6.94 -4.29
N LEU A 17 -3.28 5.82 -3.65
CA LEU A 17 -2.12 4.99 -3.97
C LEU A 17 -2.56 3.73 -4.73
N SER A 18 -1.86 3.41 -5.82
CA SER A 18 -1.97 2.13 -6.51
C SER A 18 -0.91 1.19 -5.97
N LEU A 19 -1.34 0.17 -5.23
CA LEU A 19 -0.47 -0.73 -4.48
C LEU A 19 -0.57 -2.16 -5.00
N LEU A 20 0.59 -2.79 -5.20
CA LEU A 20 0.67 -4.22 -5.45
C LEU A 20 0.98 -4.95 -4.13
N ILE A 21 -0.01 -5.66 -3.60
CA ILE A 21 0.11 -6.32 -2.28
C ILE A 21 0.51 -7.79 -2.45
N GLN A 22 1.56 -8.20 -1.73
CA GLN A 22 1.99 -9.59 -1.64
C GLN A 22 1.81 -10.08 -0.19
N PRO A 23 0.67 -10.72 0.14
CA PRO A 23 0.42 -11.30 1.45
C PRO A 23 1.26 -12.57 1.71
N GLY A 24 1.28 -13.03 2.96
CA GLY A 24 2.03 -14.23 3.37
C GLY A 24 3.55 -14.06 3.33
N ALA A 25 4.05 -12.83 3.39
CA ALA A 25 5.49 -12.56 3.43
C ALA A 25 6.08 -12.87 4.82
N LYS A 26 7.40 -13.02 4.90
CA LYS A 26 8.09 -13.21 6.18
C LYS A 26 7.95 -12.00 7.12
N CYS A 27 7.87 -10.80 6.55
CA CYS A 27 7.73 -9.54 7.27
C CYS A 27 7.06 -8.48 6.38
N ASN A 28 6.51 -7.43 7.00
CA ASN A 28 5.98 -6.28 6.28
C ASN A 28 7.14 -5.46 5.70
N GLN A 29 7.05 -5.10 4.42
CA GLN A 29 8.11 -4.34 3.75
C GLN A 29 7.59 -3.60 2.52
N VAL A 30 8.03 -2.35 2.35
CA VAL A 30 7.92 -1.65 1.06
C VAL A 30 9.05 -2.15 0.15
N VAL A 31 8.69 -2.74 -0.98
CA VAL A 31 9.67 -3.32 -1.92
C VAL A 31 10.15 -2.27 -2.93
N GLY A 32 9.28 -1.33 -3.31
CA GLY A 32 9.56 -0.30 -4.30
C GLY A 32 8.57 -0.32 -5.45
N ALA A 33 8.79 0.54 -6.45
CA ALA A 33 7.93 0.63 -7.62
C ALA A 33 8.17 -0.55 -8.57
N VAL A 34 7.09 -1.24 -8.98
CA VAL A 34 7.11 -2.34 -9.95
C VAL A 34 6.01 -2.07 -10.96
N GLY A 35 6.36 -1.93 -12.25
CA GLY A 35 5.36 -1.72 -13.31
C GLY A 35 4.54 -0.43 -13.17
N GLY A 36 5.01 0.55 -12.40
CA GLY A 36 4.28 1.79 -12.11
C GLY A 36 3.50 1.80 -10.79
N GLU A 37 3.41 0.68 -10.08
CA GLU A 37 2.70 0.55 -8.80
C GLU A 37 3.68 0.37 -7.64
N LEU A 38 3.30 0.78 -6.43
CA LEU A 38 4.13 0.56 -5.24
C LEU A 38 3.89 -0.85 -4.69
N LYS A 39 4.90 -1.71 -4.76
CA LYS A 39 4.80 -3.08 -4.23
C LYS A 39 5.06 -3.11 -2.73
N ILE A 40 4.14 -3.72 -1.98
CA ILE A 40 4.23 -3.91 -0.53
C ILE A 40 4.03 -5.39 -0.20
N LYS A 41 4.94 -5.92 0.61
CA LYS A 41 4.83 -7.25 1.22
C LYS A 41 4.15 -7.10 2.57
N ILE A 42 3.19 -7.97 2.86
CA ILE A 42 2.46 -8.02 4.13
C ILE A 42 2.58 -9.43 4.70
N ALA A 43 2.90 -9.53 5.99
CA ALA A 43 3.08 -10.79 6.68
C ALA A 43 1.77 -11.49 7.02
N ALA A 44 0.67 -10.73 7.10
CA ALA A 44 -0.65 -11.30 7.30
C ALA A 44 -0.97 -12.33 6.19
N PRO A 45 -1.71 -13.41 6.53
CA PRO A 45 -2.08 -14.44 5.56
C PRO A 45 -2.96 -13.85 4.46
N SER A 46 -3.02 -14.54 3.30
CA SER A 46 -3.81 -14.15 2.11
C SER A 46 -5.34 -14.19 2.29
N ILE A 47 -5.81 -14.08 3.53
CA ILE A 47 -7.22 -13.92 3.87
C ILE A 47 -7.49 -12.42 3.81
N GLU A 48 -8.38 -12.01 2.90
CA GLU A 48 -8.61 -10.62 2.51
C GLU A 48 -8.79 -9.67 3.72
N ASP A 49 -9.65 -10.02 4.68
CA ASP A 49 -9.86 -9.21 5.88
C ASP A 49 -8.59 -9.00 6.70
N LYS A 50 -7.78 -10.06 6.88
CA LYS A 50 -6.54 -9.99 7.68
C LYS A 50 -5.45 -9.22 6.95
N ALA A 51 -5.32 -9.40 5.64
CA ALA A 51 -4.34 -8.69 4.82
C ALA A 51 -4.66 -7.19 4.76
N ASN A 52 -5.94 -6.81 4.56
CA ASN A 52 -6.38 -5.42 4.48
C ASN A 52 -6.19 -4.68 5.81
N MET A 53 -6.59 -5.30 6.93
CA MET A 53 -6.39 -4.70 8.26
C MET A 53 -4.90 -4.46 8.58
N GLU A 54 -4.06 -5.44 8.25
CA GLU A 54 -2.61 -5.33 8.49
C GLU A 54 -1.95 -4.30 7.56
N LEU A 55 -2.41 -4.21 6.30
CA LEU A 55 -1.96 -3.18 5.37
C LEU A 55 -2.31 -1.79 5.89
N VAL A 56 -3.55 -1.54 6.30
CA VAL A 56 -3.98 -0.25 6.86
C VAL A 56 -3.17 0.10 8.11
N ARG A 57 -2.95 -0.88 9.00
CA ARG A 57 -2.10 -0.71 10.19
C ARG A 57 -0.67 -0.33 9.79
N TYR A 58 -0.09 -1.04 8.83
CA TYR A 58 1.27 -0.81 8.37
C TYR A 58 1.43 0.58 7.73
N LEU A 59 0.51 0.97 6.86
CA LEU A 59 0.51 2.30 6.21
C LEU A 59 0.29 3.44 7.21
N SER A 60 -0.60 3.26 8.18
CA SER A 60 -0.83 4.23 9.27
C SER A 60 0.45 4.50 10.05
N VAL A 61 1.22 3.46 10.39
CA VAL A 61 2.51 3.61 11.07
C VAL A 61 3.56 4.24 10.15
N LEU A 62 3.63 3.82 8.89
CA LEU A 62 4.61 4.31 7.91
C LEU A 62 4.44 5.80 7.62
N PHE A 63 3.20 6.24 7.40
CA PHE A 63 2.87 7.63 7.08
C PHE A 63 2.59 8.49 8.32
N LYS A 64 2.57 7.89 9.51
CA LYS A 64 2.29 8.56 10.79
C LYS A 64 0.93 9.30 10.78
N VAL A 65 -0.07 8.67 10.18
CA VAL A 65 -1.45 9.17 10.14
C VAL A 65 -2.39 8.17 10.83
N PRO A 66 -3.50 8.61 11.43
CA PRO A 66 -4.49 7.70 11.99
C PRO A 66 -5.08 6.79 10.90
N LYS A 67 -5.50 5.57 11.28
CA LYS A 67 -6.14 4.62 10.36
C LYS A 67 -7.38 5.17 9.66
N SER A 68 -8.05 6.16 10.25
CA SER A 68 -9.21 6.84 9.66
C SER A 68 -8.87 7.76 8.48
N GLN A 69 -7.57 8.02 8.24
CA GLN A 69 -7.06 8.81 7.10
C GLN A 69 -6.39 7.96 6.03
N ILE A 70 -6.44 6.62 6.15
CA ILE A 70 -5.95 5.65 5.16
C ILE A 70 -7.13 5.13 4.35
#